data_AF-A0A4Y6RA38-F1
#
_entry.id   AF-A0A4Y6RA38-F1
#
_cell.length_a   1.000
_cell.length_b   1.000
_cell.length_c   1.000
_cell.angle_alpha   90.00
_cell.angle_beta   90.00
_cell.angle_gamma   90.00
#
_symmetry.space_group_name_H-M   'P 1'
#
loop_
_entity.id
_entity.type
_entity.pdbx_description
1 polymer ?
#
loop_
_entity_poly.entity_id
_entity_poly.type
_entity_poly.pdbx_seq_one_letter_code
_entity_poly.pdbx_strand_id
1 'polypeptide(L)'
;MFFKNLQIYRLPAAWAMTAAVLEQALAPQQFTPATSMDLVRQGWAAPRGAGAPLVHAVGGQFLLQLKTEKKLLPSTVVNQVAAARALEMEETQGFAPGKKAMKELKERVTDELLPRAFAILSTTAVWIDPVNGWLVVDAASPAKADEVIKLLLKSVDKLPLESLRVQRSPVGAMTEWLQADESPAGFTVDQDAIMRATGESKAQVAYKRHTLEADDIRRHIAAGKQCTRLAMTWSDKISFVLDESLAIKSVKPLEIIKESATRNDDERFDSDFALMSGELAKLLAELVEALGGEADVETQAPGPAAAGQQKIERAVNLTADLYKLRTRYRDVLNELYDSTVQPAVARVREHMAETAEGAIKSALTLAKELPGGSQSADLLLVAAVEIMEPSPRPAKGHEPVREQRQVLSLNDHIAGQLAQRGLTMHDLEPRAADAVPPGDGSTTDPLYDQAVEVVRTQQRASISLVQRHLRIGYNRAARLIETLEQLGVVGAMEPNGHREVLEQVVAT
;
A
#
# COMPACT_ATOMS: atom_id res chain seq x y z
N MET A 1 -5.08 19.54 14.29
CA MET A 1 -4.15 18.87 13.33
C MET A 1 -4.71 17.50 12.99
N PHE A 2 -4.70 17.06 11.72
CA PHE A 2 -5.18 15.72 11.34
C PHE A 2 -4.14 15.02 10.44
N PHE A 3 -3.87 13.74 10.68
CA PHE A 3 -2.91 12.95 9.88
C PHE A 3 -3.44 12.78 8.46
N LYS A 4 -2.53 12.78 7.47
CA LYS A 4 -2.91 12.70 6.04
C LYS A 4 -2.70 11.30 5.48
N ASN A 5 -1.77 10.54 6.04
CA ASN A 5 -1.46 9.18 5.63
C ASN A 5 -1.06 8.36 6.86
N LEU A 6 -1.38 7.08 6.92
CA LEU A 6 -1.10 6.23 8.07
C LEU A 6 -0.27 5.03 7.62
N GLN A 7 0.97 4.95 8.09
CA GLN A 7 1.73 3.71 8.15
C GLN A 7 1.52 3.11 9.54
N ILE A 8 0.96 1.90 9.59
CA ILE A 8 0.37 1.34 10.81
C ILE A 8 1.24 0.20 11.33
N TYR A 9 1.52 0.23 12.63
CA TYR A 9 2.30 -0.76 13.34
C TYR A 9 1.59 -1.14 14.65
N ARG A 10 1.96 -2.30 15.18
CA ARG A 10 1.45 -2.83 16.44
C ARG A 10 2.47 -2.70 17.56
N LEU A 11 1.96 -2.43 18.75
CA LEU A 11 2.66 -2.53 20.02
C LEU A 11 1.89 -3.54 20.89
N PRO A 12 2.56 -4.26 21.82
CA PRO A 12 1.91 -5.11 22.80
C PRO A 12 0.83 -4.33 23.56
N ALA A 13 -0.31 -4.99 23.79
CA ALA A 13 -1.35 -4.44 24.63
C ALA A 13 -0.80 -4.10 26.02
N ALA A 14 -1.20 -2.95 26.56
CA ALA A 14 -0.70 -2.42 27.83
C ALA A 14 0.84 -2.23 27.85
N TRP A 15 1.40 -1.69 26.75
CA TRP A 15 2.78 -1.22 26.75
C TRP A 15 2.95 -0.16 27.85
N ALA A 16 3.62 -0.54 28.95
CA ALA A 16 3.73 0.24 30.19
C ALA A 16 4.68 1.46 30.08
N MET A 17 4.72 2.10 28.92
CA MET A 17 5.48 3.30 28.65
C MET A 17 4.68 4.53 29.09
N THR A 18 5.28 5.36 29.95
CA THR A 18 4.70 6.65 30.31
C THR A 18 5.28 7.77 29.45
N ALA A 19 4.56 8.88 29.30
CA ALA A 19 5.04 10.03 28.54
C ALA A 19 6.39 10.55 29.04
N ALA A 20 6.59 10.58 30.37
CA ALA A 20 7.85 11.04 30.98
C ALA A 20 9.04 10.11 30.67
N VAL A 21 8.85 8.78 30.74
CA VAL A 21 9.90 7.82 30.40
C VAL A 21 10.22 7.87 28.91
N LEU A 22 9.19 7.96 28.07
CA LEU A 22 9.37 8.12 26.63
C LEU A 22 10.15 9.40 26.33
N GLU A 23 9.79 10.53 26.94
CA GLU A 23 10.47 11.80 26.73
C GLU A 23 11.96 11.73 27.10
N GLN A 24 12.29 11.11 28.23
CA GLN A 24 13.68 10.87 28.63
C GLN A 24 14.44 10.02 27.60
N ALA A 25 13.79 9.01 27.01
CA ALA A 25 14.38 8.15 25.97
C ALA A 25 14.57 8.89 24.63
N LEU A 26 13.69 9.85 24.30
CA LEU A 26 13.80 10.65 23.07
C LEU A 26 14.86 11.76 23.17
N ALA A 27 15.10 12.30 24.37
CA ALA A 27 15.98 13.46 24.59
C ALA A 27 17.39 13.34 23.97
N PRO A 28 18.10 12.18 24.01
CA PRO A 28 19.41 12.04 23.37
C PRO A 28 19.40 12.17 21.84
N GLN A 29 18.25 12.01 21.19
CA GLN A 29 18.07 12.19 19.75
C GLN A 29 17.24 13.45 19.44
N GLN A 30 17.20 14.44 20.33
CA GLN A 30 16.55 15.72 20.08
C GLN A 30 17.14 16.39 18.83
N PHE A 31 16.28 17.03 18.04
CA PHE A 31 16.67 17.73 16.83
C PHE A 31 17.63 18.89 17.15
N THR A 32 18.76 18.89 16.46
CA THR A 32 19.65 20.03 16.36
C THR A 32 19.73 20.48 14.90
N PRO A 33 19.88 21.78 14.62
CA PRO A 33 20.12 22.26 13.25
C PRO A 33 21.30 21.55 12.58
N ALA A 34 21.22 21.37 11.26
CA ALA A 34 22.29 20.80 10.46
C ALA A 34 23.51 21.74 10.41
N THR A 35 24.71 21.19 10.45
CA THR A 35 25.93 21.96 10.18
C THR A 35 26.04 22.30 8.69
N SER A 36 27.01 23.14 8.32
CA SER A 36 27.27 23.46 6.91
C SER A 36 27.71 22.27 6.06
N MET A 37 28.17 21.18 6.70
CA MET A 37 28.63 19.95 6.04
C MET A 37 27.65 18.78 6.17
N ASP A 38 26.55 18.95 6.88
CA ASP A 38 25.54 17.90 7.00
C ASP A 38 24.58 17.95 5.81
N LEU A 39 24.55 16.89 5.00
CA LEU A 39 23.56 16.77 3.92
C LEU A 39 22.13 16.61 4.47
N VAL A 40 22.00 15.84 5.55
CA VAL A 40 20.73 15.59 6.24
C VAL A 40 20.99 15.53 7.75
N ARG A 41 20.11 16.16 8.52
CA ARG A 41 20.05 16.07 9.97
C ARG A 41 18.64 15.73 10.41
N GLN A 42 18.50 14.79 11.34
CA GLN A 42 17.21 14.33 11.85
C GLN A 42 17.23 14.27 13.37
N GLY A 43 16.08 14.51 13.99
CA GLY A 43 15.91 14.37 15.43
C GLY A 43 14.49 14.66 15.90
N TRP A 44 14.21 14.35 17.16
CA TRP A 44 12.92 14.59 17.79
C TRP A 44 12.70 16.07 18.07
N ALA A 45 11.54 16.57 17.69
CA ALA A 45 11.11 17.93 17.98
C ALA A 45 9.76 17.88 18.70
N ALA A 46 9.49 18.91 19.49
CA ALA A 46 8.22 19.05 20.16
C ALA A 46 7.08 19.32 19.15
N PRO A 47 5.96 18.57 19.20
CA PRO A 47 4.82 18.78 18.30
C PRO A 47 4.20 20.18 18.39
N ARG A 48 4.26 20.80 19.58
CA ARG A 48 3.74 22.16 19.85
C ARG A 48 4.72 23.29 19.57
N GLY A 49 5.86 23.01 18.96
CA GLY A 49 6.88 24.00 18.67
C GLY A 49 7.94 24.12 19.77
N ALA A 50 8.84 25.08 19.60
CA ALA A 50 10.06 25.17 20.41
C ALA A 50 9.75 25.45 21.89
N GLY A 51 10.41 24.72 22.79
CA GLY A 51 10.27 24.88 24.25
C GLY A 51 9.19 23.99 24.89
N ALA A 52 8.34 23.34 24.10
CA ALA A 52 7.40 22.34 24.59
C ALA A 52 8.06 20.95 24.76
N PRO A 53 7.42 20.02 25.50
CA PRO A 53 7.86 18.63 25.64
C PRO A 53 8.00 17.89 24.29
N LEU A 54 8.94 16.94 24.22
CA LEU A 54 9.12 16.09 23.02
C LEU A 54 7.96 15.10 22.82
N VAL A 55 7.27 14.77 23.92
CA VAL A 55 6.10 13.90 23.94
C VAL A 55 4.89 14.74 24.35
N HIS A 56 3.95 14.92 23.42
CA HIS A 56 2.69 15.57 23.75
C HIS A 56 1.66 14.49 24.12
N ALA A 57 1.14 14.52 25.35
CA ALA A 57 0.27 13.48 25.88
C ALA A 57 -1.13 14.03 26.21
N VAL A 58 -2.17 13.39 25.66
CA VAL A 58 -3.59 13.74 25.91
C VAL A 58 -4.40 12.45 26.01
N GLY A 59 -5.15 12.26 27.10
CA GLY A 59 -6.03 11.08 27.24
C GLY A 59 -5.31 9.72 27.15
N GLY A 60 -4.04 9.64 27.54
CA GLY A 60 -3.22 8.44 27.42
C GLY A 60 -2.63 8.20 26.02
N GLN A 61 -2.89 9.09 25.06
CA GLN A 61 -2.36 9.06 23.70
C GLN A 61 -1.11 9.92 23.61
N PHE A 62 -0.10 9.49 22.86
CA PHE A 62 1.15 10.24 22.69
C PHE A 62 1.31 10.70 21.24
N LEU A 63 1.70 11.96 21.07
CA LEU A 63 2.09 12.55 19.80
C LEU A 63 3.57 12.93 19.85
N LEU A 64 4.32 12.46 18.86
CA LEU A 64 5.73 12.79 18.63
C LEU A 64 5.88 13.47 17.27
N GLN A 65 7.03 14.14 17.08
CA GLN A 65 7.36 14.73 15.79
C GLN A 65 8.84 14.50 15.44
N LEU A 66 9.10 13.81 14.33
CA LEU A 66 10.42 13.77 13.72
C LEU A 66 10.62 15.02 12.87
N LYS A 67 11.67 15.80 13.13
CA LYS A 67 12.09 16.91 12.28
C LYS A 67 13.30 16.49 11.45
N THR A 68 13.23 16.76 10.15
CA THR A 68 14.30 16.49 9.18
C THR A 68 14.71 17.79 8.50
N GLU A 69 15.99 18.13 8.60
CA GLU A 69 16.62 19.18 7.83
C GLU A 69 17.46 18.54 6.72
N LYS A 70 17.20 18.89 5.46
CA LYS A 70 17.94 18.40 4.31
C LYS A 70 18.47 19.56 3.50
N LYS A 71 19.76 19.55 3.19
CA LYS A 71 20.36 20.51 2.26
C LYS A 71 19.91 20.20 0.84
N LEU A 72 19.35 21.21 0.17
CA LEU A 72 18.91 21.15 -1.21
C LEU A 72 20.14 21.25 -2.12
N LEU A 73 20.74 20.10 -2.39
CA LEU A 73 21.82 19.96 -3.36
C LEU A 73 21.41 18.93 -4.42
N PRO A 74 20.72 19.35 -5.49
CA PRO A 74 20.32 18.45 -6.57
C PRO A 74 21.52 17.82 -7.27
N SER A 75 21.44 16.53 -7.58
CA SER A 75 22.50 15.81 -8.30
C SER A 75 22.76 16.40 -9.69
N THR A 76 21.77 17.03 -10.30
CA THR A 76 21.90 17.75 -11.58
C THR A 76 22.91 18.89 -11.49
N VAL A 77 22.88 19.69 -10.42
CA VAL A 77 23.82 20.80 -10.19
C VAL A 77 25.24 20.26 -9.99
N VAL A 78 25.40 19.23 -9.15
CA VAL A 78 26.71 18.58 -8.92
C VAL A 78 27.28 18.02 -10.23
N ASN A 79 26.45 17.36 -11.03
CA ASN A 79 26.86 16.79 -12.32
C ASN A 79 27.28 17.87 -13.33
N GLN A 80 26.55 18.99 -13.41
CA GLN A 80 26.89 20.09 -14.33
C GLN A 80 28.23 20.74 -13.96
N VAL A 81 28.45 21.05 -12.68
CA VAL A 81 29.71 21.66 -12.22
C VAL A 81 30.88 20.68 -12.36
N ALA A 82 30.68 19.40 -12.04
CA ALA A 82 31.71 18.38 -12.25
C ALA A 82 32.04 18.17 -13.74
N ALA A 83 31.05 18.23 -14.63
CA ALA A 83 31.28 18.14 -16.07
C ALA A 83 32.07 19.35 -16.61
N ALA A 84 31.76 20.56 -16.16
CA ALA A 84 32.52 21.77 -16.52
C ALA A 84 33.99 21.66 -16.09
N ARG A 85 34.25 21.24 -14.84
CA ARG A 85 35.63 21.02 -14.35
C ARG A 85 36.35 19.88 -15.04
N ALA A 86 35.62 18.85 -15.47
CA ALA A 86 36.20 17.74 -16.23
C ALA A 86 36.73 18.19 -17.60
N LEU A 87 36.05 19.14 -18.26
CA LEU A 87 36.53 19.75 -19.50
C LEU A 87 37.82 20.54 -19.28
N GLU A 88 37.90 21.35 -18.22
CA GLU A 88 39.12 22.09 -17.85
C GLU A 88 40.30 21.14 -17.57
N MET A 89 40.03 20.01 -16.91
CA MET A 89 41.03 18.97 -16.67
C MET A 89 41.51 18.32 -17.98
N GLU A 90 40.59 18.02 -18.91
CA GLU A 90 40.90 17.45 -20.22
C GLU A 90 41.75 18.39 -21.07
N GLU A 91 41.45 19.68 -21.09
CA GLU A 91 42.26 20.69 -21.77
C GLU A 91 43.69 20.76 -21.21
N THR A 92 43.85 20.59 -19.90
CA THR A 92 45.15 20.69 -19.22
C THR A 92 46.01 19.43 -19.41
N GLN A 93 45.41 18.24 -19.32
CA GLN A 93 46.14 16.96 -19.33
C GLN A 93 46.09 16.23 -20.68
N GLY A 94 45.24 16.69 -21.62
CA GLY A 94 45.09 16.14 -22.98
C GLY A 94 44.20 14.90 -23.08
N PHE A 95 43.52 14.47 -22.00
CA PHE A 95 42.60 13.34 -22.00
C PHE A 95 41.46 13.50 -20.99
N ALA A 96 40.29 12.95 -21.31
CA ALA A 96 39.11 13.00 -20.44
C ALA A 96 39.32 12.23 -19.11
N PRO A 97 38.81 12.75 -17.97
CA PRO A 97 38.92 12.06 -16.69
C PRO A 97 38.13 10.74 -16.68
N GLY A 98 38.80 9.67 -16.26
CA GLY A 98 38.18 8.34 -16.12
C GLY A 98 37.11 8.28 -15.01
N LYS A 99 36.40 7.15 -14.92
CA LYS A 99 35.28 6.95 -13.97
C LYS A 99 35.63 7.27 -12.51
N LYS A 100 36.83 6.87 -12.07
CA LYS A 100 37.32 7.13 -10.70
C LYS A 100 37.54 8.62 -10.46
N ALA A 101 38.27 9.29 -11.36
CA ALA A 101 38.53 10.73 -11.28
C ALA A 101 37.23 11.55 -11.32
N MET A 102 36.27 11.15 -12.17
CA MET A 102 34.95 11.79 -12.22
C MET A 102 34.15 11.62 -10.93
N LYS A 103 34.24 10.46 -10.26
CA LYS A 103 33.60 10.24 -8.95
C LYS A 103 34.21 11.15 -7.89
N GLU A 104 35.54 11.19 -7.78
CA GLU A 104 36.27 12.06 -6.84
C GLU A 104 35.98 13.55 -7.10
N LEU A 105 35.86 13.94 -8.37
CA LEU A 105 35.51 15.30 -8.76
C LEU A 105 34.09 15.68 -8.30
N LYS A 106 33.12 14.76 -8.44
CA LYS A 106 31.75 14.97 -7.95
C LYS A 106 31.68 15.07 -6.43
N GLU A 107 32.46 14.26 -5.71
CA GLU A 107 32.56 14.33 -4.25
C GLU A 107 33.12 15.70 -3.83
N ARG A 108 34.21 16.15 -4.45
CA ARG A 108 34.79 17.48 -4.18
C ARG A 108 33.84 18.64 -4.47
N VAL A 109 33.12 18.57 -5.60
CA VAL A 109 32.09 19.55 -5.96
C VAL A 109 30.94 19.53 -4.95
N THR A 110 30.58 18.35 -4.44
CA THR A 110 29.55 18.22 -3.40
C THR A 110 29.97 18.94 -2.14
N ASP A 111 31.19 18.69 -1.65
CA ASP A 111 31.73 19.32 -0.44
C ASP A 111 31.82 20.85 -0.54
N GLU A 112 32.12 21.37 -1.73
CA GLU A 112 32.18 22.81 -1.99
C GLU A 112 30.80 23.48 -2.05
N LEU A 113 29.82 22.79 -2.66
CA LEU A 113 28.48 23.35 -2.83
C LEU A 113 27.60 23.17 -1.58
N LEU A 114 27.89 22.18 -0.75
CA LEU A 114 27.06 21.84 0.40
C LEU A 114 26.89 22.99 1.43
N PRO A 115 27.94 23.74 1.81
CA PRO A 115 27.78 24.91 2.68
C PRO A 115 26.88 26.01 2.12
N ARG A 116 26.76 26.08 0.79
CA ARG A 116 25.95 27.08 0.06
C ARG A 116 24.52 26.59 -0.20
N ALA A 117 24.25 25.31 0.04
CA ALA A 117 22.96 24.72 -0.21
C ALA A 117 21.92 25.20 0.81
N PHE A 118 20.74 25.58 0.32
CA PHE A 118 19.61 25.95 1.17
C PHE A 118 19.11 24.75 1.96
N ALA A 119 18.66 24.97 3.19
CA ALA A 119 18.05 23.91 4.00
C ALA A 119 16.53 23.84 3.76
N ILE A 120 16.01 22.63 3.57
CA ILE A 120 14.58 22.34 3.57
C ILE A 120 14.24 21.60 4.85
N LEU A 121 13.29 22.14 5.59
CA LEU A 121 12.74 21.51 6.79
C LEU A 121 11.48 20.71 6.44
N SER A 122 11.37 19.53 7.01
CA SER A 122 10.16 18.72 6.97
C SER A 122 9.90 18.09 8.33
N THR A 123 8.64 17.82 8.62
CA THR A 123 8.21 17.15 9.85
C THR A 123 7.39 15.91 9.52
N THR A 124 7.44 14.92 10.39
CA THR A 124 6.65 13.69 10.31
C THR A 124 6.11 13.40 11.69
N ALA A 125 4.79 13.43 11.82
CA ALA A 125 4.11 13.16 13.08
C ALA A 125 4.01 11.66 13.34
N VAL A 126 4.02 11.27 14.62
CA VAL A 126 3.84 9.89 15.06
C VAL A 126 2.83 9.90 16.17
N TRP A 127 1.79 9.10 16.03
CA TRP A 127 0.81 8.86 17.09
C TRP A 127 1.08 7.48 17.67
N ILE A 128 1.16 7.41 19.00
CA ILE A 128 1.24 6.16 19.75
C ILE A 128 0.01 6.09 20.65
N ASP A 129 -0.67 4.95 20.58
CA ASP A 129 -1.79 4.58 21.43
C ASP A 129 -1.38 3.37 22.29
N PRO A 130 -0.86 3.60 23.51
CA PRO A 130 -0.51 2.53 24.43
C PRO A 130 -1.72 1.72 24.91
N VAL A 131 -2.94 2.29 24.81
CA VAL A 131 -4.17 1.65 25.28
C VAL A 131 -4.60 0.57 24.31
N ASN A 132 -4.69 0.90 23.02
CA ASN A 132 -5.11 -0.05 21.99
C ASN A 132 -3.94 -0.72 21.26
N GLY A 133 -2.69 -0.36 21.57
CA GLY A 133 -1.50 -0.96 20.97
C GLY A 133 -1.21 -0.49 19.54
N TRP A 134 -1.46 0.78 19.23
CA TRP A 134 -1.16 1.36 17.91
C TRP A 134 0.12 2.18 17.94
N LEU A 135 0.91 2.07 16.87
CA LEU A 135 1.89 3.07 16.50
C LEU A 135 1.65 3.44 15.03
N VAL A 136 1.39 4.72 14.79
CA VAL A 136 1.00 5.23 13.47
C VAL A 136 1.89 6.38 13.06
N VAL A 137 2.48 6.30 11.88
CA VAL A 137 3.34 7.36 11.32
C VAL A 137 2.61 8.11 10.21
N ASP A 138 2.60 9.45 10.27
CA ASP A 138 2.01 10.32 9.23
C ASP A 138 2.88 10.37 7.97
N ALA A 139 2.90 9.27 7.21
CA ALA A 139 3.80 9.08 6.09
C ALA A 139 3.11 8.47 4.87
N ALA A 140 3.28 9.11 3.72
CA ALA A 140 2.74 8.62 2.45
C ALA A 140 3.51 7.42 1.88
N SER A 141 4.76 7.19 2.34
CA SER A 141 5.62 6.10 1.88
C SER A 141 6.23 5.31 3.03
N PRO A 142 6.43 3.99 2.86
CA PRO A 142 7.11 3.15 3.86
C PRO A 142 8.51 3.65 4.19
N ALA A 143 9.28 4.10 3.19
CA ALA A 143 10.64 4.62 3.41
C ALA A 143 10.68 5.81 4.39
N LYS A 144 9.65 6.66 4.39
CA LYS A 144 9.57 7.78 5.34
C LYS A 144 9.21 7.31 6.74
N ALA A 145 8.35 6.30 6.86
CA ALA A 145 8.09 5.67 8.16
C ALA A 145 9.31 4.93 8.70
N ASP A 146 10.08 4.25 7.85
CA ASP A 146 11.32 3.58 8.26
C ASP A 146 12.33 4.55 8.88
N GLU A 147 12.43 5.79 8.40
CA GLU A 147 13.27 6.83 9.03
C GLU A 147 12.84 7.10 10.48
N VAL A 148 11.53 7.20 10.72
CA VAL A 148 10.94 7.39 12.04
C VAL A 148 11.19 6.17 12.93
N ILE A 149 10.90 4.97 12.43
CA ILE A 149 11.06 3.73 13.18
C ILE A 149 12.53 3.50 13.55
N LYS A 150 13.47 3.76 12.63
CA LYS A 150 14.91 3.68 12.91
C LYS A 150 15.33 4.61 14.05
N LEU A 151 14.82 5.84 14.07
CA LEU A 151 15.15 6.77 15.15
C LEU A 151 14.48 6.37 16.46
N LEU A 152 13.25 5.85 16.42
CA LEU A 152 12.56 5.33 17.60
C LEU A 152 13.30 4.16 18.23
N LEU A 153 13.72 3.17 17.42
CA LEU A 153 14.52 2.02 17.87
C LEU A 153 15.89 2.43 18.44
N LYS A 154 16.44 3.55 17.98
CA LYS A 154 17.68 4.12 18.53
C LYS A 154 17.45 4.87 19.84
N SER A 155 16.28 5.47 20.02
CA SER A 155 15.92 6.24 21.23
C SER A 155 15.40 5.36 22.36
N VAL A 156 14.55 4.38 22.04
CA VAL A 156 13.85 3.53 23.00
C VAL A 156 14.45 2.13 22.93
N ASP A 157 15.18 1.74 23.97
CA ASP A 157 15.75 0.40 24.06
C ASP A 157 14.63 -0.66 24.09
N LYS A 158 14.81 -1.73 23.31
CA LYS A 158 13.86 -2.85 23.17
C LYS A 158 12.41 -2.43 22.90
N LEU A 159 12.20 -1.46 22.00
CA LEU A 159 10.85 -1.12 21.53
C LEU A 159 10.19 -2.36 20.90
N PRO A 160 9.09 -2.90 21.47
CA PRO A 160 8.44 -4.10 20.98
C PRO A 160 7.51 -3.78 19.79
N LEU A 161 8.08 -3.34 18.68
CA LEU A 161 7.33 -2.93 17.49
C LEU A 161 7.10 -4.11 16.54
N GLU A 162 5.86 -4.30 16.12
CA GLU A 162 5.47 -5.32 15.16
C GLU A 162 4.75 -4.71 13.95
N SER A 163 4.78 -5.42 12.82
CA SER A 163 3.96 -5.06 11.66
C SER A 163 2.53 -5.55 11.88
N LEU A 164 1.54 -4.71 11.57
CA LEU A 164 0.14 -5.14 11.58
C LEU A 164 -0.08 -6.27 10.56
N ARG A 165 -0.72 -7.35 10.99
CA ARG A 165 -1.13 -8.47 10.13
C ARG A 165 -2.61 -8.74 10.32
N VAL A 166 -3.31 -8.97 9.22
CA VAL A 166 -4.74 -9.25 9.18
C VAL A 166 -4.99 -10.62 8.57
N GLN A 167 -6.11 -11.25 8.92
CA GLN A 167 -6.42 -12.60 8.45
C GLN A 167 -6.70 -12.65 6.94
N ARG A 168 -7.37 -11.62 6.40
CA ARG A 168 -7.67 -11.51 4.97
C ARG A 168 -6.73 -10.51 4.31
N SER A 169 -6.11 -10.91 3.21
CA SER A 169 -5.31 -9.99 2.39
C SER A 169 -6.14 -8.76 1.99
N PRO A 170 -5.61 -7.52 2.13
CA PRO A 170 -6.33 -6.30 1.72
C PRO A 170 -6.75 -6.33 0.26
N VAL A 171 -5.88 -6.85 -0.61
CA VAL A 171 -6.17 -7.01 -2.03
C VAL A 171 -7.34 -7.96 -2.25
N GLY A 172 -7.37 -9.07 -1.52
CA GLY A 172 -8.45 -10.05 -1.57
C GLY A 172 -9.77 -9.45 -1.10
N ALA A 173 -9.77 -8.84 0.09
CA ALA A 173 -10.96 -8.23 0.68
C ALA A 173 -11.52 -7.09 -0.18
N MET A 174 -10.69 -6.15 -0.65
CA MET A 174 -11.13 -5.07 -1.54
C MET A 174 -11.70 -5.59 -2.86
N THR A 175 -11.10 -6.64 -3.44
CA THR A 175 -11.60 -7.24 -4.68
C THR A 175 -12.95 -7.91 -4.45
N GLU A 176 -13.13 -8.59 -3.32
CA GLU A 176 -14.37 -9.25 -2.95
C GLU A 176 -15.50 -8.25 -2.71
N TRP A 177 -15.27 -7.18 -1.94
CA TRP A 177 -16.25 -6.11 -1.71
C TRP A 177 -16.75 -5.51 -3.02
N LEU A 178 -15.82 -5.25 -3.94
CA LEU A 178 -16.12 -4.75 -5.28
C LEU A 178 -16.85 -5.77 -6.17
N GLN A 179 -16.53 -7.06 -6.05
CA GLN A 179 -17.19 -8.12 -6.82
C GLN A 179 -18.63 -8.35 -6.38
N ALA A 180 -18.83 -8.37 -5.05
CA ALA A 180 -20.13 -8.55 -4.41
C ALA A 180 -21.02 -7.30 -4.50
N ASP A 181 -20.43 -6.14 -4.82
CA ASP A 181 -21.08 -4.82 -4.71
C ASP A 181 -21.61 -4.56 -3.28
N GLU A 182 -20.87 -5.08 -2.29
CA GLU A 182 -21.19 -5.00 -0.86
C GLU A 182 -19.97 -4.50 -0.08
N SER A 183 -20.14 -3.40 0.65
CA SER A 183 -19.10 -2.81 1.49
C SER A 183 -19.14 -3.42 2.90
N PRO A 184 -18.00 -3.53 3.61
CA PRO A 184 -18.00 -3.99 4.98
C PRO A 184 -18.76 -3.02 5.89
N ALA A 185 -19.28 -3.52 7.01
CA ALA A 185 -20.05 -2.74 7.97
C ALA A 185 -19.27 -1.48 8.42
N GLY A 186 -19.95 -0.34 8.45
CA GLY A 186 -19.33 0.95 8.81
C GLY A 186 -18.55 1.62 7.68
N PHE A 187 -18.36 0.96 6.53
CA PHE A 187 -17.67 1.54 5.38
C PHE A 187 -18.56 1.66 4.15
N THR A 188 -18.16 2.57 3.27
CA THR A 188 -18.73 2.74 1.93
C THR A 188 -17.60 2.89 0.92
N VAL A 189 -17.77 2.35 -0.28
CA VAL A 189 -16.82 2.49 -1.38
C VAL A 189 -17.04 3.81 -2.13
N ASP A 190 -15.95 4.53 -2.40
CA ASP A 190 -15.95 5.80 -3.13
C ASP A 190 -15.64 5.58 -4.64
N GLN A 191 -15.37 6.66 -5.37
CA GLN A 191 -15.23 6.69 -6.84
C GLN A 191 -13.79 6.50 -7.38
N ASP A 192 -12.84 6.17 -6.50
CA ASP A 192 -11.43 6.03 -6.85
C ASP A 192 -10.98 4.59 -6.54
N ALA A 193 -10.45 3.89 -7.54
CA ALA A 193 -9.93 2.54 -7.37
C ALA A 193 -8.81 2.24 -8.37
N ILE A 194 -7.87 1.36 -8.01
CA ILE A 194 -6.86 0.85 -8.95
C ILE A 194 -6.91 -0.67 -8.97
N MET A 195 -7.26 -1.22 -10.13
CA MET A 195 -7.27 -2.64 -10.38
C MET A 195 -6.06 -3.03 -11.22
N ARG A 196 -5.35 -4.11 -10.85
CA ARG A 196 -4.11 -4.54 -11.48
C ARG A 196 -4.16 -6.04 -11.76
N ALA A 197 -3.72 -6.45 -12.94
CA ALA A 197 -3.53 -7.86 -13.26
C ALA A 197 -2.39 -8.48 -12.43
N THR A 198 -2.53 -9.75 -12.08
CA THR A 198 -1.53 -10.54 -11.34
C THR A 198 -0.36 -11.02 -12.22
N GLY A 199 -0.53 -11.01 -13.55
CA GLY A 199 0.52 -11.40 -14.50
C GLY A 199 1.63 -10.37 -14.70
N GLU A 200 2.70 -10.76 -15.40
CA GLU A 200 3.91 -9.93 -15.61
C GLU A 200 3.65 -8.59 -16.29
N SER A 201 2.62 -8.49 -17.13
CA SER A 201 2.26 -7.24 -17.81
C SER A 201 1.86 -6.15 -16.80
N LYS A 202 1.41 -6.54 -15.59
CA LYS A 202 0.87 -5.65 -14.55
C LYS A 202 -0.14 -4.65 -15.11
N ALA A 203 -0.88 -5.06 -16.14
CA ALA A 203 -1.88 -4.22 -16.80
C ALA A 203 -2.85 -3.69 -15.75
N GLN A 204 -3.08 -2.37 -15.75
CA GLN A 204 -3.88 -1.72 -14.72
C GLN A 204 -5.01 -0.90 -15.31
N VAL A 205 -6.10 -0.79 -14.55
CA VAL A 205 -7.20 0.15 -14.76
C VAL A 205 -7.27 1.02 -13.51
N ALA A 206 -7.36 2.33 -13.70
CA ALA A 206 -7.48 3.29 -12.62
C ALA A 206 -8.76 4.11 -12.82
N TYR A 207 -9.66 4.00 -11.85
CA TYR A 207 -10.84 4.84 -11.73
C TYR A 207 -10.50 6.05 -10.88
N LYS A 208 -10.91 7.22 -11.34
CA LYS A 208 -10.70 8.49 -10.64
C LYS A 208 -11.92 9.37 -10.84
N ARG A 209 -12.62 9.67 -9.75
CA ARG A 209 -13.89 10.40 -9.75
C ARG A 209 -14.89 9.78 -10.73
N HIS A 210 -14.90 8.45 -10.77
CA HIS A 210 -15.76 7.67 -11.64
C HIS A 210 -16.51 6.63 -10.82
N THR A 211 -17.83 6.56 -10.97
CA THR A 211 -18.67 5.55 -10.33
C THR A 211 -18.18 4.15 -10.70
N LEU A 212 -17.99 3.29 -9.71
CA LEU A 212 -17.51 1.92 -9.92
C LEU A 212 -18.68 1.02 -10.29
N GLU A 213 -19.03 0.98 -11.57
CA GLU A 213 -20.12 0.17 -12.09
C GLU A 213 -19.84 -1.33 -11.87
N ALA A 214 -20.71 -2.01 -11.10
CA ALA A 214 -20.50 -3.38 -10.66
C ALA A 214 -20.23 -4.36 -11.83
N ASP A 215 -20.88 -4.17 -12.98
CA ASP A 215 -20.66 -5.01 -14.17
C ASP A 215 -19.28 -4.82 -14.80
N ASP A 216 -18.79 -3.58 -14.88
CA ASP A 216 -17.46 -3.29 -15.43
C ASP A 216 -16.36 -3.81 -14.50
N ILE A 217 -16.54 -3.61 -13.20
CA ILE A 217 -15.67 -4.15 -12.17
C ILE A 217 -15.63 -5.68 -12.24
N ARG A 218 -16.78 -6.36 -12.28
CA ARG A 218 -16.86 -7.82 -12.43
C ARG A 218 -16.15 -8.31 -13.69
N ARG A 219 -16.28 -7.62 -14.83
CA ARG A 219 -15.54 -7.95 -16.06
C ARG A 219 -14.03 -7.83 -15.87
N HIS A 220 -13.56 -6.79 -15.18
CA HIS A 220 -12.14 -6.61 -14.89
C HIS A 220 -11.61 -7.69 -13.94
N ILE A 221 -12.38 -8.09 -12.93
CA ILE A 221 -12.04 -9.19 -12.02
C ILE A 221 -12.00 -10.52 -12.77
N ALA A 222 -13.00 -10.82 -13.60
CA ALA A 222 -13.03 -12.01 -14.45
C ALA A 222 -11.84 -12.07 -15.42
N ALA A 223 -11.33 -10.91 -15.86
CA ALA A 223 -10.11 -10.79 -16.65
C ALA A 223 -8.81 -10.89 -15.82
N GLY A 224 -8.88 -11.31 -14.54
CA GLY A 224 -7.73 -11.55 -13.67
C GLY A 224 -7.15 -10.30 -13.00
N LYS A 225 -7.88 -9.19 -12.94
CA LYS A 225 -7.45 -7.99 -12.19
C LYS A 225 -7.93 -8.03 -10.75
N GLN A 226 -7.09 -7.59 -9.83
CA GLN A 226 -7.41 -7.45 -8.42
C GLN A 226 -7.34 -5.99 -7.99
N CYS A 227 -8.14 -5.59 -7.02
CA CYS A 227 -8.14 -4.25 -6.46
C CYS A 227 -6.91 -4.06 -5.55
N THR A 228 -6.03 -3.13 -5.94
CA THR A 228 -4.80 -2.81 -5.20
C THR A 228 -4.89 -1.49 -4.43
N ARG A 229 -5.87 -0.65 -4.77
CA ARG A 229 -6.22 0.56 -4.03
C ARG A 229 -7.71 0.81 -4.13
N LEU A 230 -8.33 1.17 -3.02
CA LEU A 230 -9.76 1.47 -2.95
C LEU A 230 -9.98 2.70 -2.08
N ALA A 231 -10.62 3.71 -2.63
CA ALA A 231 -11.12 4.83 -1.84
C ALA A 231 -12.40 4.43 -1.12
N MET A 232 -12.48 4.76 0.16
CA MET A 232 -13.57 4.39 1.04
C MET A 232 -13.84 5.50 2.04
N THR A 233 -15.08 5.56 2.50
CA THR A 233 -15.50 6.43 3.59
C THR A 233 -15.96 5.59 4.78
N TRP A 234 -15.37 5.84 5.94
CA TRP A 234 -15.75 5.23 7.21
C TRP A 234 -16.76 6.11 7.96
N SER A 235 -17.92 5.55 8.29
CA SER A 235 -18.98 6.14 9.13
C SER A 235 -19.38 7.59 8.76
N ASP A 236 -19.32 7.97 7.48
CA ASP A 236 -19.45 9.35 6.97
C ASP A 236 -18.50 10.38 7.63
N LYS A 237 -17.47 9.91 8.32
CA LYS A 237 -16.58 10.69 9.16
C LYS A 237 -15.23 10.90 8.52
N ILE A 238 -14.67 9.86 7.91
CA ILE A 238 -13.31 9.90 7.36
C ILE A 238 -13.31 9.25 5.97
N SER A 239 -12.97 10.02 4.94
CA SER A 239 -12.64 9.50 3.62
C SER A 239 -11.14 9.21 3.54
N PHE A 240 -10.78 8.07 2.95
CA PHE A 240 -9.40 7.63 2.81
C PHE A 240 -9.23 6.67 1.63
N VAL A 241 -7.99 6.31 1.32
CA VAL A 241 -7.64 5.30 0.32
C VAL A 241 -6.88 4.18 1.02
N LEU A 242 -7.46 2.98 1.04
CA LEU A 242 -6.77 1.76 1.45
C LEU A 242 -5.89 1.25 0.32
N ASP A 243 -4.69 0.79 0.64
CA ASP A 243 -3.81 0.13 -0.32
C ASP A 243 -3.49 -1.33 0.04
N GLU A 244 -2.91 -2.02 -0.95
CA GLU A 244 -2.48 -3.43 -0.86
C GLU A 244 -1.52 -3.73 0.30
N SER A 245 -0.85 -2.72 0.85
CA SER A 245 0.12 -2.83 1.96
C SER A 245 -0.47 -2.47 3.33
N LEU A 246 -1.80 -2.36 3.44
CA LEU A 246 -2.52 -1.85 4.62
C LEU A 246 -2.27 -0.36 4.93
N ALA A 247 -1.55 0.38 4.08
CA ALA A 247 -1.37 1.79 4.33
C ALA A 247 -2.64 2.56 3.96
N ILE A 248 -3.00 3.50 4.82
CA ILE A 248 -4.15 4.38 4.62
C ILE A 248 -3.63 5.71 4.10
N LYS A 249 -4.13 6.16 2.95
CA LYS A 249 -3.65 7.36 2.26
C LYS A 249 -4.76 8.37 2.07
N SER A 250 -4.36 9.64 1.88
CA SER A 250 -5.29 10.74 1.58
C SER A 250 -6.45 10.85 2.59
N VAL A 251 -6.14 10.67 3.87
CA VAL A 251 -7.10 10.77 4.97
C VAL A 251 -7.68 12.18 5.02
N LYS A 252 -9.01 12.26 5.02
CA LYS A 252 -9.77 13.50 5.05
C LYS A 252 -10.92 13.38 6.05
N PRO A 253 -10.88 14.11 7.17
CA PRO A 253 -12.03 14.22 8.05
C PRO A 253 -13.15 15.01 7.33
N LEU A 254 -14.36 14.48 7.39
CA LEU A 254 -15.57 15.08 6.82
C LEU A 254 -16.23 16.01 7.84
N GLU A 255 -17.12 16.89 7.38
CA GLU A 255 -17.52 18.15 8.06
C GLU A 255 -18.02 17.99 9.51
N ILE A 256 -18.54 16.82 9.90
CA ILE A 256 -19.05 16.52 11.24
C ILE A 256 -17.94 16.61 12.33
N ILE A 257 -16.67 16.52 11.96
CA ILE A 257 -15.53 16.49 12.89
C ILE A 257 -14.97 17.91 13.18
N LYS A 258 -15.46 18.97 12.52
CA LYS A 258 -14.84 20.32 12.60
C LYS A 258 -15.28 21.20 13.79
N GLU A 259 -16.03 20.70 14.76
CA GLU A 259 -16.48 21.51 15.90
C GLU A 259 -15.45 21.57 17.04
N SER A 260 -14.58 22.59 17.01
CA SER A 260 -14.00 23.13 18.24
C SER A 260 -14.00 24.66 18.18
N ALA A 261 -15.02 25.27 18.80
CA ALA A 261 -15.13 26.72 18.98
C ALA A 261 -14.33 27.20 20.21
N THR A 262 -13.10 26.70 20.38
CA THR A 262 -12.19 27.12 21.46
C THR A 262 -11.33 28.30 21.02
N ARG A 263 -11.19 29.31 21.89
CA ARG A 263 -10.44 30.55 21.60
C ARG A 263 -8.94 30.45 21.92
N ASN A 264 -8.52 29.42 22.66
CA ASN A 264 -7.13 29.19 23.06
C ASN A 264 -6.48 28.16 22.12
N ASP A 265 -5.35 28.52 21.50
CA ASP A 265 -4.64 27.66 20.54
C ASP A 265 -4.14 26.35 21.18
N ASP A 266 -3.77 26.37 22.46
CA ASP A 266 -3.31 25.18 23.19
C ASP A 266 -4.45 24.19 23.45
N GLU A 267 -5.59 24.67 23.95
CA GLU A 267 -6.78 23.83 24.18
C GLU A 267 -7.34 23.30 22.86
N ARG A 268 -7.25 24.10 21.80
CA ARG A 268 -7.64 23.68 20.46
C ARG A 268 -6.76 22.55 19.95
N PHE A 269 -5.43 22.63 20.16
CA PHE A 269 -4.52 21.56 19.77
C PHE A 269 -4.81 20.25 20.53
N ASP A 270 -5.05 20.32 21.85
CA ASP A 270 -5.43 19.15 22.66
C ASP A 270 -6.73 18.52 22.18
N SER A 271 -7.74 19.36 21.94
CA SER A 271 -9.06 18.92 21.49
C SER A 271 -8.99 18.27 20.11
N ASP A 272 -8.28 18.91 19.17
CA ASP A 272 -8.05 18.37 17.83
C ASP A 272 -7.31 17.03 17.87
N PHE A 273 -6.27 16.92 18.71
CA PHE A 273 -5.48 15.69 18.82
C PHE A 273 -6.30 14.56 19.45
N ALA A 274 -7.02 14.83 20.54
CA ALA A 274 -7.89 13.85 21.19
C ALA A 274 -8.96 13.32 20.23
N LEU A 275 -9.61 14.24 19.49
CA LEU A 275 -10.62 13.91 18.49
C LEU A 275 -10.02 13.06 17.36
N MET A 276 -8.88 13.45 16.80
CA MET A 276 -8.18 12.69 15.77
C MET A 276 -7.81 11.29 16.26
N SER A 277 -7.15 11.16 17.41
CA SER A 277 -6.73 9.87 17.94
C SER A 277 -7.92 8.95 18.23
N GLY A 278 -9.02 9.50 18.77
CA GLY A 278 -10.22 8.72 19.08
C GLY A 278 -10.94 8.19 17.83
N GLU A 279 -11.07 9.01 16.80
CA GLU A 279 -11.71 8.59 15.54
C GLU A 279 -10.79 7.65 14.73
N LEU A 280 -9.47 7.90 14.70
CA LEU A 280 -8.53 6.99 14.04
C LEU A 280 -8.46 5.63 14.75
N ALA A 281 -8.48 5.58 16.08
CA ALA A 281 -8.48 4.30 16.81
C ALA A 281 -9.69 3.42 16.45
N LYS A 282 -10.89 4.03 16.37
CA LYS A 282 -12.12 3.34 15.96
C LYS A 282 -12.07 2.89 14.51
N LEU A 283 -11.65 3.77 13.60
CA LEU A 283 -11.46 3.45 12.19
C LEU A 283 -10.51 2.26 12.01
N LEU A 284 -9.37 2.26 12.70
CA LEU A 284 -8.39 1.17 12.61
C LEU A 284 -8.94 -0.15 13.15
N ALA A 285 -9.65 -0.13 14.28
CA ALA A 285 -10.26 -1.32 14.86
C ALA A 285 -11.31 -1.94 13.91
N GLU A 286 -12.26 -1.14 13.43
CA GLU A 286 -13.31 -1.62 12.52
C GLU A 286 -12.75 -2.03 11.16
N LEU A 287 -11.69 -1.37 10.66
CA LEU A 287 -11.03 -1.76 9.42
C LEU A 287 -10.33 -3.12 9.56
N VAL A 288 -9.63 -3.35 10.68
CA VAL A 288 -9.01 -4.64 10.97
C VAL A 288 -10.07 -5.74 11.06
N GLU A 289 -11.20 -5.48 11.73
CA GLU A 289 -12.33 -6.40 11.78
C GLU A 289 -12.90 -6.71 10.38
N ALA A 290 -13.09 -5.70 9.53
CA ALA A 290 -13.52 -5.86 8.14
C ALA A 290 -12.56 -6.73 7.31
N LEU A 291 -11.26 -6.68 7.64
CA LEU A 291 -10.21 -7.51 7.05
C LEU A 291 -10.07 -8.88 7.74
N GLY A 292 -11.08 -9.32 8.49
CA GLY A 292 -11.13 -10.62 9.15
C GLY A 292 -10.44 -10.67 10.51
N GLY A 293 -10.10 -9.52 11.10
CA GLY A 293 -9.38 -9.43 12.36
C GLY A 293 -7.87 -9.56 12.22
N GLU A 294 -7.17 -9.48 13.36
CA GLU A 294 -5.72 -9.66 13.40
C GLU A 294 -5.35 -11.13 13.20
N ALA A 295 -4.23 -11.35 12.52
CA ALA A 295 -3.65 -12.67 12.35
C ALA A 295 -2.60 -12.92 13.45
N ASP A 296 -2.78 -13.99 14.24
CA ASP A 296 -1.78 -14.38 15.23
C ASP A 296 -0.47 -14.81 14.57
N VAL A 297 0.64 -14.55 15.27
CA VAL A 297 2.00 -14.90 14.81
C VAL A 297 2.18 -16.43 14.69
N GLU A 298 1.39 -17.23 15.42
CA GLU A 298 1.54 -18.69 15.49
C GLU A 298 0.70 -19.47 14.46
N THR A 299 -0.41 -18.94 13.95
CA THR A 299 -1.35 -19.69 13.08
C THR A 299 -0.96 -19.71 11.60
N GLN A 300 0.12 -19.03 11.19
CA GLN A 300 0.65 -19.11 9.84
C GLN A 300 2.17 -19.27 9.81
N ALA A 301 2.65 -20.47 10.18
CA ALA A 301 3.73 -21.03 9.36
C ALA A 301 3.16 -21.16 7.93
N PRO A 302 3.76 -20.55 6.90
CA PRO A 302 3.19 -20.61 5.56
C PRO A 302 3.12 -22.07 5.14
N GLY A 303 1.92 -22.55 4.83
CA GLY A 303 1.73 -23.88 4.26
C GLY A 303 2.63 -24.07 3.03
N PRO A 304 3.12 -25.29 2.76
CA PRO A 304 4.16 -25.56 1.77
C PRO A 304 3.85 -25.02 0.35
N ALA A 305 2.57 -24.82 0.00
CA ALA A 305 2.13 -24.23 -1.27
C ALA A 305 2.34 -22.70 -1.35
N ALA A 306 2.01 -21.95 -0.29
CA ALA A 306 2.15 -20.48 -0.27
C ALA A 306 3.62 -20.05 -0.14
N ALA A 307 4.42 -20.81 0.62
CA ALA A 307 5.87 -20.63 0.67
C ALA A 307 6.55 -20.93 -0.68
N GLY A 308 6.03 -21.90 -1.43
CA GLY A 308 6.48 -22.21 -2.79
C GLY A 308 6.17 -21.06 -3.76
N GLN A 309 4.93 -20.55 -3.75
CA GLN A 309 4.52 -19.43 -4.60
C GLN A 309 5.27 -18.14 -4.28
N GLN A 310 5.43 -17.76 -3.00
CA GLN A 310 6.22 -16.57 -2.63
C GLN A 310 7.71 -16.70 -2.98
N LYS A 311 8.29 -17.91 -2.89
CA LYS A 311 9.68 -18.15 -3.32
C LYS A 311 9.82 -18.06 -4.84
N ILE A 312 8.88 -18.61 -5.59
CA ILE A 312 8.84 -18.52 -7.06
C ILE A 312 8.65 -17.07 -7.50
N GLU A 313 7.74 -16.33 -6.87
CA GLU A 313 7.45 -14.94 -7.19
C GLU A 313 8.62 -14.00 -6.82
N ARG A 314 9.32 -14.27 -5.70
CA ARG A 314 10.59 -13.60 -5.37
C ARG A 314 11.69 -13.93 -6.38
N ALA A 315 11.82 -15.19 -6.80
CA ALA A 315 12.81 -15.59 -7.80
C ALA A 315 12.54 -14.89 -9.13
N VAL A 316 11.29 -14.89 -9.62
CA VAL A 316 10.87 -14.21 -10.85
C VAL A 316 11.14 -12.70 -10.80
N ASN A 317 10.82 -12.05 -9.67
CA ASN A 317 11.11 -10.62 -9.51
C ASN A 317 12.61 -10.33 -9.43
N LEU A 318 13.40 -11.19 -8.78
CA LEU A 318 14.86 -11.07 -8.74
C LEU A 318 15.46 -11.25 -10.14
N THR A 319 14.94 -12.18 -10.94
CA THR A 319 15.33 -12.34 -12.33
C THR A 319 14.96 -11.11 -13.15
N ALA A 320 13.76 -10.55 -12.99
CA ALA A 320 13.32 -9.32 -13.67
C ALA A 320 14.17 -8.09 -13.29
N ASP A 321 14.60 -7.98 -12.04
CA ASP A 321 15.48 -6.90 -11.59
C ASP A 321 16.93 -7.10 -12.04
N LEU A 322 17.40 -8.36 -12.13
CA LEU A 322 18.65 -8.71 -12.81
C LEU A 322 18.59 -8.34 -14.31
N TYR A 323 17.44 -8.46 -14.97
CA TYR A 323 17.24 -8.02 -16.37
C TYR A 323 17.34 -6.49 -16.54
N LYS A 324 16.82 -5.71 -15.58
CA LYS A 324 16.98 -4.25 -15.57
C LYS A 324 18.45 -3.86 -15.35
N LEU A 325 19.17 -4.60 -14.52
CA LEU A 325 20.60 -4.40 -14.25
C LEU A 325 21.49 -4.85 -15.42
N ARG A 326 21.09 -5.91 -16.15
CA ARG A 326 21.73 -6.49 -17.34
C ARG A 326 21.85 -5.54 -18.51
N THR A 327 20.94 -4.58 -18.61
CA THR A 327 20.98 -3.52 -19.64
C THR A 327 22.14 -2.53 -19.39
N ARG A 328 22.64 -2.42 -18.14
CA ARG A 328 23.61 -1.41 -17.71
C ARG A 328 25.02 -1.97 -17.44
N TYR A 329 25.18 -3.27 -17.17
CA TYR A 329 26.46 -3.90 -16.80
C TYR A 329 26.72 -5.24 -17.53
N ARG A 330 26.49 -5.24 -18.86
CA ARG A 330 26.52 -6.40 -19.77
C ARG A 330 27.71 -7.36 -19.57
N ASP A 331 28.94 -6.85 -19.54
CA ASP A 331 30.14 -7.70 -19.56
C ASP A 331 30.43 -8.33 -18.18
N VAL A 332 30.26 -7.56 -17.10
CA VAL A 332 30.43 -8.03 -15.71
C VAL A 332 29.38 -9.08 -15.35
N LEU A 333 28.15 -8.93 -15.85
CA LEU A 333 27.06 -9.87 -15.56
C LEU A 333 27.18 -11.18 -16.36
N ASN A 334 27.77 -11.18 -17.56
CA ASN A 334 28.06 -12.42 -18.28
C ASN A 334 29.13 -13.26 -17.57
N GLU A 335 30.19 -12.61 -17.07
CA GLU A 335 31.26 -13.28 -16.32
C GLU A 335 30.77 -13.82 -14.97
N LEU A 336 29.91 -13.07 -14.26
CA LEU A 336 29.20 -13.56 -13.08
C LEU A 336 28.23 -14.70 -13.40
N TYR A 337 27.50 -14.63 -14.51
CA TYR A 337 26.55 -15.68 -14.91
C TYR A 337 27.25 -16.99 -15.26
N ASP A 338 28.35 -16.92 -16.02
CA ASP A 338 29.14 -18.10 -16.39
C ASP A 338 29.86 -18.70 -15.17
N SER A 339 30.23 -17.90 -14.16
CA SER A 339 30.86 -18.38 -12.93
C SER A 339 29.88 -18.87 -11.83
N THR A 340 28.60 -18.46 -11.87
CA THR A 340 27.63 -18.77 -10.80
C THR A 340 26.44 -19.62 -11.25
N VAL A 341 25.83 -19.32 -12.40
CA VAL A 341 24.60 -19.97 -12.86
C VAL A 341 24.89 -21.19 -13.73
N GLN A 342 25.88 -21.12 -14.64
CA GLN A 342 26.25 -22.24 -15.51
C GLN A 342 26.69 -23.52 -14.75
N PRO A 343 27.48 -23.44 -13.66
CA PRO A 343 27.82 -24.63 -12.87
C PRO A 343 26.60 -25.27 -12.22
N ALA A 344 25.62 -24.47 -11.80
CA ALA A 344 24.35 -24.97 -11.24
C ALA A 344 23.47 -25.63 -12.33
N VAL A 345 23.41 -25.05 -13.53
CA VAL A 345 22.74 -25.62 -14.71
C VAL A 345 23.35 -26.98 -15.10
N ALA A 346 24.68 -27.07 -15.14
CA ALA A 346 25.36 -28.34 -15.41
C ALA A 346 24.99 -29.42 -14.38
N ARG A 347 25.00 -29.05 -13.09
CA ARG A 347 24.68 -29.95 -12.00
C ARG A 347 23.22 -30.43 -12.01
N VAL A 348 22.27 -29.56 -12.35
CA VAL A 348 20.85 -29.95 -12.53
C VAL A 348 20.68 -30.85 -13.74
N ARG A 349 21.36 -30.58 -14.86
CA ARG A 349 21.32 -31.43 -16.06
C ARG A 349 21.87 -32.85 -15.80
N GLU A 350 22.94 -32.99 -15.02
CA GLU A 350 23.49 -34.31 -14.66
C GLU A 350 22.50 -35.20 -13.89
N HIS A 351 21.58 -34.59 -13.15
CA HIS A 351 20.63 -35.29 -12.28
C HIS A 351 19.21 -35.34 -12.88
N MET A 352 19.02 -34.82 -14.09
CA MET A 352 17.72 -34.68 -14.75
C MET A 352 17.54 -35.78 -15.82
N ALA A 353 16.38 -36.44 -15.84
CA ALA A 353 15.93 -37.17 -17.04
C ALA A 353 15.48 -36.14 -18.10
N GLU A 354 15.76 -36.36 -19.40
CA GLU A 354 15.69 -35.40 -20.54
C GLU A 354 14.32 -34.70 -20.81
N THR A 355 13.47 -34.50 -19.81
CA THR A 355 12.18 -33.81 -19.86
C THR A 355 12.20 -32.56 -18.98
N ALA A 356 11.40 -31.55 -19.36
CA ALA A 356 11.30 -30.28 -18.63
C ALA A 356 10.84 -30.44 -17.17
N GLU A 357 9.94 -31.40 -16.91
CA GLU A 357 9.46 -31.74 -15.56
C GLU A 357 10.57 -32.39 -14.69
N GLY A 358 11.54 -33.04 -15.34
CA GLY A 358 12.75 -33.56 -14.70
C GLY A 358 13.63 -32.45 -14.13
N ALA A 359 13.71 -31.28 -14.78
CA ALA A 359 14.59 -30.18 -14.37
C ALA A 359 14.22 -29.63 -12.98
N ILE A 360 12.93 -29.32 -12.78
CA ILE A 360 12.40 -28.79 -11.51
C ILE A 360 12.52 -29.85 -10.42
N LYS A 361 12.18 -31.11 -10.73
CA LYS A 361 12.24 -32.21 -9.76
C LYS A 361 13.66 -32.48 -9.28
N SER A 362 14.64 -32.44 -10.19
CA SER A 362 16.05 -32.64 -9.85
C SER A 362 16.64 -31.46 -9.09
N ALA A 363 16.30 -30.22 -9.47
CA ALA A 363 16.70 -29.03 -8.71
C ALA A 363 16.12 -29.00 -7.29
N LEU A 364 14.84 -29.35 -7.11
CA LEU A 364 14.21 -29.44 -5.79
C LEU A 364 14.80 -30.55 -4.92
N THR A 365 15.22 -31.67 -5.52
CA THR A 365 15.90 -32.76 -4.82
C THR A 365 17.28 -32.31 -4.34
N LEU A 366 18.09 -31.74 -5.22
CA LEU A 366 19.42 -31.23 -4.89
C LEU A 366 19.37 -30.07 -3.87
N ALA A 367 18.36 -29.21 -3.96
CA ALA A 367 18.17 -28.10 -3.01
C ALA A 367 17.82 -28.58 -1.58
N LYS A 368 17.19 -29.75 -1.43
CA LYS A 368 16.84 -30.33 -0.12
C LYS A 368 18.03 -30.94 0.62
N GLU A 369 19.09 -31.31 -0.10
CA GLU A 369 20.34 -31.83 0.48
C GLU A 369 21.24 -30.72 1.03
N LEU A 370 20.89 -29.45 0.77
CA LEU A 370 21.60 -28.28 1.26
C LEU A 370 20.90 -27.71 2.51
N PRO A 371 21.66 -27.11 3.46
CA PRO A 371 21.07 -26.46 4.63
C PRO A 371 20.12 -25.34 4.20
N GLY A 372 18.93 -25.29 4.84
CA GLY A 372 17.84 -24.40 4.46
C GLY A 372 18.24 -22.92 4.49
N GLY A 373 17.92 -22.19 3.42
CA GLY A 373 18.23 -20.77 3.25
C GLY A 373 19.58 -20.46 2.58
N SER A 374 20.29 -21.49 2.09
CA SER A 374 21.52 -21.30 1.32
C SER A 374 21.27 -20.64 -0.04
N GLN A 375 22.06 -19.60 -0.38
CA GLN A 375 22.07 -18.97 -1.71
C GLN A 375 22.29 -19.99 -2.85
N SER A 376 22.96 -21.10 -2.55
CA SER A 376 23.20 -22.19 -3.51
C SER A 376 21.94 -22.99 -3.85
N ALA A 377 20.96 -23.06 -2.94
CA ALA A 377 19.68 -23.75 -3.20
C ALA A 377 18.79 -22.94 -4.14
N ASP A 378 18.80 -21.62 -4.01
CA ASP A 378 18.07 -20.71 -4.89
C ASP A 378 18.68 -20.72 -6.31
N LEU A 379 20.01 -20.83 -6.43
CA LEU A 379 20.71 -20.95 -7.72
C LEU A 379 20.34 -22.22 -8.50
N LEU A 380 20.04 -23.35 -7.81
CA LEU A 380 19.59 -24.59 -8.47
C LEU A 380 18.17 -24.45 -9.05
N LEU A 381 17.31 -23.70 -8.38
CA LEU A 381 15.96 -23.41 -8.89
C LEU A 381 16.01 -22.45 -10.08
N VAL A 382 16.86 -21.42 -10.03
CA VAL A 382 17.14 -20.54 -11.17
C VAL A 382 17.70 -21.33 -12.35
N ALA A 383 18.58 -22.30 -12.11
CA ALA A 383 19.12 -23.19 -13.12
C ALA A 383 18.06 -24.09 -13.78
N ALA A 384 17.10 -24.62 -13.02
CA ALA A 384 15.99 -25.41 -13.59
C ALA A 384 15.10 -24.58 -14.51
N VAL A 385 14.79 -23.34 -14.12
CA VAL A 385 14.02 -22.41 -14.96
C VAL A 385 14.77 -22.11 -16.27
N GLU A 386 16.08 -21.88 -16.20
CA GLU A 386 16.92 -21.64 -17.40
C GLU A 386 17.03 -22.88 -18.32
N ILE A 387 16.97 -24.10 -17.77
CA ILE A 387 16.97 -25.33 -18.59
C ILE A 387 15.65 -25.48 -19.34
N MET A 388 14.53 -25.19 -18.67
CA MET A 388 13.19 -25.30 -19.26
C MET A 388 12.91 -24.17 -20.25
N GLU A 389 13.41 -22.98 -19.95
CA GLU A 389 13.23 -21.78 -20.76
C GLU A 389 14.58 -21.11 -21.00
N PRO A 390 15.41 -21.66 -21.91
CA PRO A 390 16.72 -21.10 -22.19
C PRO A 390 16.59 -19.66 -22.67
N SER A 391 17.30 -18.75 -22.00
CA SER A 391 17.34 -17.35 -22.39
C SER A 391 17.95 -17.25 -23.79
N PRO A 392 17.29 -16.58 -24.77
CA PRO A 392 17.90 -16.36 -26.07
C PRO A 392 19.16 -15.50 -25.89
N ARG A 393 20.33 -16.07 -26.18
CA ARG A 393 21.59 -15.31 -26.28
C ARG A 393 21.59 -14.59 -27.63
N PRO A 394 21.51 -13.25 -27.70
CA PRO A 394 21.75 -12.58 -28.96
C PRO A 394 23.20 -12.84 -29.38
N ALA A 395 23.41 -13.22 -30.65
CA ALA A 395 24.74 -13.39 -31.19
C ALA A 395 25.55 -12.09 -30.99
N LYS A 396 26.86 -12.23 -30.77
CA LYS A 396 27.77 -11.11 -30.49
C LYS A 396 27.59 -10.03 -31.56
N GLY A 397 27.05 -8.87 -31.18
CA GLY A 397 26.89 -7.70 -32.06
C GLY A 397 25.50 -7.41 -32.63
N HIS A 398 24.44 -8.17 -32.30
CA HIS A 398 23.07 -7.85 -32.75
C HIS A 398 22.21 -7.14 -31.68
N GLU A 399 21.34 -6.22 -32.11
CA GLU A 399 20.30 -5.61 -31.25
C GLU A 399 19.19 -6.62 -30.90
N PRO A 400 18.57 -6.50 -29.71
CA PRO A 400 17.61 -7.49 -29.23
C PRO A 400 16.27 -7.41 -29.98
N VAL A 401 15.86 -8.53 -30.57
CA VAL A 401 14.53 -8.72 -31.17
C VAL A 401 13.51 -8.96 -30.04
N ARG A 402 12.44 -8.15 -30.01
CA ARG A 402 11.24 -8.39 -29.18
C ARG A 402 10.29 -9.30 -29.94
N GLU A 403 10.18 -10.56 -29.53
CA GLU A 403 9.03 -11.40 -29.90
C GLU A 403 8.23 -11.77 -28.64
N GLN A 404 6.91 -11.56 -28.72
CA GLN A 404 5.92 -11.95 -27.72
C GLN A 404 5.77 -13.48 -27.73
N ARG A 405 5.77 -14.14 -26.57
CA ARG A 405 5.34 -15.54 -26.43
C ARG A 405 3.90 -15.59 -25.90
N GLN A 406 3.06 -16.40 -26.54
CA GLN A 406 1.76 -16.80 -26.00
C GLN A 406 1.97 -17.93 -24.97
N VAL A 407 1.34 -17.82 -23.80
CA VAL A 407 1.34 -18.85 -22.75
C VAL A 407 -0.04 -19.50 -22.69
N LEU A 408 -0.13 -20.78 -23.06
CA LEU A 408 -1.27 -21.68 -22.77
C LEU A 408 -0.89 -22.41 -21.47
N SER A 409 -1.41 -22.07 -20.29
CA SER A 409 -2.75 -22.30 -19.71
C SER A 409 -2.70 -23.41 -18.63
N LEU A 410 -2.45 -22.98 -17.39
CA LEU A 410 -2.63 -23.78 -16.17
C LEU A 410 -4.12 -23.95 -15.80
N ASN A 411 -4.98 -23.10 -16.38
CA ASN A 411 -6.43 -23.09 -16.18
C ASN A 411 -7.12 -24.31 -16.81
N ASP A 412 -6.61 -24.80 -17.95
CA ASP A 412 -7.14 -26.01 -18.59
C ASP A 412 -6.90 -27.27 -17.73
N HIS A 413 -5.85 -27.24 -16.89
CA HIS A 413 -5.50 -28.35 -16.01
C HIS A 413 -6.46 -28.47 -14.81
N ILE A 414 -6.88 -27.33 -14.24
CA ILE A 414 -7.82 -27.28 -13.11
C ILE A 414 -9.25 -27.63 -13.56
N ALA A 415 -9.66 -27.14 -14.73
CA ALA A 415 -10.94 -27.51 -15.33
C ALA A 415 -11.02 -29.02 -15.63
N GLY A 416 -9.94 -29.64 -16.11
CA GLY A 416 -9.86 -31.08 -16.35
C GLY A 416 -9.96 -31.93 -15.08
N GLN A 417 -9.40 -31.47 -13.96
CA GLN A 417 -9.44 -32.20 -12.68
C GLN A 417 -10.81 -32.14 -11.98
N LEU A 418 -11.57 -31.05 -12.17
CA LEU A 418 -12.92 -30.91 -11.62
C LEU A 418 -13.96 -31.75 -12.38
N ALA A 419 -13.83 -31.83 -13.71
CA ALA A 419 -14.70 -32.66 -14.56
C ALA A 419 -14.60 -34.17 -14.25
N GLN A 420 -13.41 -34.65 -13.88
CA GLN A 420 -13.19 -36.06 -13.49
C GLN A 420 -13.85 -36.45 -12.17
N ARG A 421 -14.29 -35.47 -11.37
CA ARG A 421 -14.94 -35.67 -10.06
C ARG A 421 -16.44 -35.43 -10.09
N GLY A 422 -17.03 -35.13 -11.25
CA GLY A 422 -18.47 -34.92 -11.42
C GLY A 422 -19.01 -33.68 -10.70
N LEU A 423 -18.16 -32.71 -10.35
CA LEU A 423 -18.51 -31.49 -9.63
C LEU A 423 -18.47 -30.30 -10.60
N THR A 424 -19.42 -29.38 -10.45
CA THR A 424 -19.39 -28.08 -11.12
C THR A 424 -19.02 -26.99 -10.13
N MET A 425 -18.51 -25.85 -10.62
CA MET A 425 -18.23 -24.67 -9.76
C MET A 425 -19.46 -24.16 -9.00
N HIS A 426 -20.67 -24.61 -9.36
CA HIS A 426 -21.93 -24.17 -8.79
C HIS A 426 -22.30 -24.88 -7.47
N ASP A 427 -21.63 -25.99 -7.12
CA ASP A 427 -22.01 -26.88 -6.01
C ASP A 427 -21.44 -26.47 -4.63
N LEU A 428 -20.83 -25.28 -4.51
CA LEU A 428 -20.03 -24.86 -3.35
C LEU A 428 -20.60 -23.65 -2.57
N GLU A 429 -21.83 -23.20 -2.79
CA GLU A 429 -22.43 -22.06 -2.07
C GLU A 429 -23.30 -22.48 -0.86
N PRO A 430 -23.21 -21.80 0.31
CA PRO A 430 -24.11 -22.03 1.46
C PRO A 430 -25.45 -21.27 1.36
N ARG A 431 -26.50 -21.83 1.97
CA ARG A 431 -27.93 -21.41 1.88
C ARG A 431 -28.26 -20.08 2.59
N ALA A 432 -29.10 -19.28 1.91
CA ALA A 432 -29.58 -17.95 2.27
C ALA A 432 -30.71 -17.93 3.32
N ALA A 433 -30.63 -16.99 4.27
CA ALA A 433 -31.75 -16.57 5.11
C ALA A 433 -31.88 -15.03 5.30
N ASP A 434 -30.86 -14.23 4.94
CA ASP A 434 -30.91 -12.75 5.02
C ASP A 434 -30.60 -12.06 3.68
N ALA A 435 -30.84 -12.74 2.56
CA ALA A 435 -30.53 -12.18 1.24
C ALA A 435 -31.48 -11.02 0.89
N VAL A 436 -30.90 -9.85 0.64
CA VAL A 436 -31.62 -8.68 0.12
C VAL A 436 -32.21 -9.04 -1.25
N PRO A 437 -33.53 -8.86 -1.48
CA PRO A 437 -34.16 -9.24 -2.74
C PRO A 437 -33.57 -8.42 -3.90
N PRO A 438 -33.23 -9.04 -5.04
CA PRO A 438 -32.68 -8.31 -6.19
C PRO A 438 -33.67 -7.24 -6.68
N GLY A 439 -33.15 -6.13 -7.19
CA GLY A 439 -33.95 -5.02 -7.72
C GLY A 439 -33.11 -4.04 -8.52
N ASP A 440 -33.78 -3.20 -9.29
CA ASP A 440 -33.20 -2.33 -10.32
C ASP A 440 -33.14 -0.85 -9.92
N GLY A 441 -33.67 -0.49 -8.75
CA GLY A 441 -33.78 0.86 -8.21
C GLY A 441 -34.88 1.73 -8.81
N SER A 442 -35.85 1.14 -9.52
CA SER A 442 -37.03 1.82 -10.08
C SER A 442 -38.16 1.99 -9.05
N THR A 443 -39.29 2.58 -9.48
CA THR A 443 -40.53 2.64 -8.68
C THR A 443 -41.11 1.27 -8.35
N THR A 444 -40.67 0.23 -9.06
CA THR A 444 -41.07 -1.16 -8.83
C THR A 444 -40.03 -1.95 -8.04
N ASP A 445 -38.96 -1.30 -7.58
CA ASP A 445 -37.95 -1.94 -6.73
C ASP A 445 -38.59 -2.41 -5.40
N PRO A 446 -38.37 -3.66 -4.97
CA PRO A 446 -38.93 -4.18 -3.71
C PRO A 446 -38.57 -3.38 -2.46
N LEU A 447 -37.50 -2.60 -2.50
CA LEU A 447 -37.02 -1.76 -1.39
C LEU A 447 -37.37 -0.28 -1.55
N TYR A 448 -38.16 0.09 -2.57
CA TYR A 448 -38.54 1.48 -2.83
C TYR A 448 -39.27 2.12 -1.63
N ASP A 449 -40.29 1.45 -1.08
CA ASP A 449 -41.04 1.98 0.06
C ASP A 449 -40.17 2.13 1.31
N GLN A 450 -39.22 1.21 1.51
CA GLN A 450 -38.24 1.30 2.60
C GLN A 450 -37.27 2.47 2.38
N ALA A 451 -36.89 2.76 1.13
CA ALA A 451 -36.07 3.93 0.79
C ALA A 451 -36.80 5.24 1.11
N VAL A 452 -38.10 5.34 0.79
CA VAL A 452 -38.96 6.49 1.15
C VAL A 452 -38.99 6.67 2.66
N GLU A 453 -39.20 5.58 3.41
CA GLU A 453 -39.26 5.61 4.88
C GLU A 453 -37.94 6.07 5.50
N VAL A 454 -36.81 5.53 5.03
CA VAL A 454 -35.47 5.90 5.50
C VAL A 454 -35.21 7.39 5.30
N VAL A 455 -35.48 7.90 4.09
CA VAL A 455 -35.23 9.30 3.74
C VAL A 455 -36.11 10.25 4.56
N ARG A 456 -37.39 9.91 4.76
CA ARG A 456 -38.33 10.71 5.56
C ARG A 456 -38.01 10.66 7.05
N THR A 457 -37.61 9.50 7.57
CA THR A 457 -37.26 9.34 9.00
C THR A 457 -36.00 10.11 9.34
N GLN A 458 -34.99 10.05 8.47
CA GLN A 458 -33.71 10.70 8.68
C GLN A 458 -33.68 12.17 8.23
N GLN A 459 -34.75 12.64 7.57
CA GLN A 459 -34.87 14.00 6.99
C GLN A 459 -33.67 14.39 6.11
N ARG A 460 -33.04 13.39 5.47
CA ARG A 460 -31.87 13.55 4.62
C ARG A 460 -31.98 12.57 3.46
N ALA A 461 -31.65 13.02 2.25
CA ALA A 461 -31.61 12.18 1.07
C ALA A 461 -30.20 12.17 0.48
N SER A 462 -29.47 11.07 0.70
CA SER A 462 -28.20 10.80 0.03
C SER A 462 -28.10 9.34 -0.37
N ILE A 463 -27.33 9.08 -1.43
CA ILE A 463 -27.11 7.73 -1.95
C ILE A 463 -26.52 6.84 -0.83
N SER A 464 -25.50 7.34 -0.13
CA SER A 464 -24.86 6.66 1.00
C SER A 464 -25.81 6.37 2.18
N LEU A 465 -26.83 7.20 2.43
CA LEU A 465 -27.83 6.93 3.46
C LEU A 465 -28.69 5.71 3.10
N VAL A 466 -29.19 5.69 1.85
CA VAL A 466 -30.05 4.63 1.33
C VAL A 466 -29.28 3.31 1.19
N GLN A 467 -28.03 3.36 0.71
CA GLN A 467 -27.14 2.19 0.66
C GLN A 467 -27.02 1.50 2.03
N ARG A 468 -26.80 2.29 3.09
CA ARG A 468 -26.55 1.75 4.43
C ARG A 468 -27.79 1.16 5.08
N HIS A 469 -28.92 1.86 5.00
CA HIS A 469 -30.15 1.40 5.65
C HIS A 469 -30.76 0.19 4.95
N LEU A 470 -30.60 0.10 3.63
CA LEU A 470 -31.17 -0.98 2.83
C LEU A 470 -30.15 -2.09 2.50
N ARG A 471 -28.88 -1.91 2.89
CA ARG A 471 -27.74 -2.80 2.59
C ARG A 471 -27.67 -3.16 1.11
N ILE A 472 -27.71 -2.13 0.25
CA ILE A 472 -27.66 -2.27 -1.21
C ILE A 472 -26.45 -1.57 -1.81
N GLY A 473 -26.00 -2.05 -2.96
CA GLY A 473 -24.96 -1.44 -3.77
C GLY A 473 -25.30 -0.02 -4.23
N TYR A 474 -24.27 0.76 -4.59
CA TYR A 474 -24.39 2.19 -4.89
C TYR A 474 -25.37 2.47 -6.02
N ASN A 475 -25.33 1.70 -7.10
CA ASN A 475 -26.15 1.94 -8.28
C ASN A 475 -27.64 1.79 -8.01
N ARG A 476 -28.01 0.78 -7.22
CA ARG A 476 -29.41 0.57 -6.84
C ARG A 476 -29.89 1.70 -5.93
N ALA A 477 -29.07 2.13 -4.96
CA ALA A 477 -29.38 3.29 -4.13
C ALA A 477 -29.42 4.61 -4.91
N ALA A 478 -28.54 4.80 -5.88
CA ALA A 478 -28.49 5.97 -6.75
C ALA A 478 -29.77 6.08 -7.57
N ARG A 479 -30.18 4.99 -8.23
CA ARG A 479 -31.44 4.91 -8.97
C ARG A 479 -32.66 5.09 -8.08
N LEU A 480 -32.65 4.55 -6.86
CA LEU A 480 -33.71 4.80 -5.88
C LEU A 480 -33.79 6.30 -5.55
N ILE A 481 -32.67 6.97 -5.30
CA ILE A 481 -32.62 8.42 -5.05
C ILE A 481 -33.08 9.23 -6.28
N GLU A 482 -32.67 8.85 -7.49
CA GLU A 482 -33.13 9.49 -8.75
C GLU A 482 -34.63 9.30 -8.94
N THR A 483 -35.16 8.11 -8.64
CA THR A 483 -36.59 7.81 -8.71
C THR A 483 -37.38 8.63 -7.68
N LEU A 484 -36.86 8.74 -6.45
CA LEU A 484 -37.43 9.59 -5.41
C LEU A 484 -37.44 11.07 -5.82
N GLU A 485 -36.43 11.53 -6.56
CA GLU A 485 -36.37 12.89 -7.11
C GLU A 485 -37.43 13.08 -8.20
N GLN A 486 -37.53 12.15 -9.15
CA GLN A 486 -38.52 12.19 -10.23
C GLN A 486 -39.96 12.21 -9.70
N LEU A 487 -40.23 11.51 -8.61
CA LEU A 487 -41.54 11.45 -7.96
C LEU A 487 -41.79 12.56 -6.94
N GLY A 488 -40.85 13.49 -6.78
CA GLY A 488 -41.00 14.64 -5.89
C GLY A 488 -41.00 14.30 -4.40
N VAL A 489 -40.36 13.19 -4.01
CA VAL A 489 -40.10 12.84 -2.60
C VAL A 489 -38.83 13.55 -2.09
N VAL A 490 -37.87 13.82 -2.98
CA VAL A 490 -36.64 14.56 -2.68
C VAL A 490 -36.38 15.62 -3.75
N GLY A 491 -35.71 16.71 -3.37
CA GLY A 491 -35.34 17.80 -4.26
C GLY A 491 -34.10 17.51 -5.11
N ALA A 492 -33.77 18.49 -5.96
CA ALA A 492 -32.58 18.47 -6.78
C ALA A 492 -31.30 18.46 -5.91
N MET A 493 -30.21 17.92 -6.47
CA MET A 493 -28.93 17.85 -5.78
C MET A 493 -28.34 19.25 -5.56
N GLU A 494 -28.12 19.59 -4.29
CA GLU A 494 -27.45 20.83 -3.90
C GLU A 494 -25.92 20.74 -4.09
N PRO A 495 -25.21 21.89 -4.17
CA PRO A 495 -23.74 21.92 -4.31
C PRO A 495 -22.96 21.24 -3.17
N ASN A 496 -23.60 21.01 -2.02
CA ASN A 496 -23.05 20.30 -0.86
C ASN A 496 -23.25 18.77 -0.94
N GLY A 497 -23.89 18.25 -2.00
CA GLY A 497 -24.17 16.82 -2.20
C GLY A 497 -25.40 16.31 -1.44
N HIS A 498 -26.17 17.20 -0.80
CA HIS A 498 -27.43 16.87 -0.14
C HIS A 498 -28.63 17.13 -1.05
N ARG A 499 -29.75 16.48 -0.73
CA ARG A 499 -31.06 16.70 -1.35
C ARG A 499 -32.05 16.97 -0.23
N GLU A 500 -32.85 18.03 -0.39
CA GLU A 500 -33.94 18.36 0.52
C GLU A 500 -35.02 17.28 0.44
N VAL A 501 -35.61 16.89 1.57
CA VAL A 501 -36.74 15.95 1.60
C VAL A 501 -38.03 16.75 1.48
N LEU A 502 -38.85 16.45 0.46
CA LEU A 502 -40.07 17.19 0.20
C LEU A 502 -41.25 16.55 0.96
N GLU A 503 -41.90 17.31 1.82
CA GLU A 503 -43.21 16.93 2.37
C GLU A 503 -44.25 17.03 1.26
N GLN A 504 -45.01 15.97 1.00
CA GLN A 504 -46.07 15.99 0.00
C GLN A 504 -47.06 17.12 0.30
N VAL A 505 -47.14 18.11 -0.59
CA VAL A 505 -48.35 18.93 -0.72
C VAL A 505 -49.39 18.06 -1.43
N VAL A 506 -50.44 17.69 -0.70
CA VAL A 506 -51.63 17.07 -1.27
C VAL A 506 -52.19 18.02 -2.33
N ALA A 507 -52.02 17.70 -3.62
CA ALA A 507 -52.74 18.37 -4.69
C ALA A 507 -54.22 17.99 -4.58
N THR A 508 -55.06 19.02 -4.50
CA THR A 508 -56.51 18.99 -4.27
C THR A 508 -57.28 18.49 -5.49
#